data_AF-A0A967GLG1-F1
#
_entry.id   AF-A0A967GLG1-F1
#
_cell.length_a   1.000
_cell.length_b   1.000
_cell.length_c   1.000
_cell.angle_alpha   90.00
_cell.angle_beta   90.00
_cell.angle_gamma   90.00
#
_symmetry.space_group_name_H-M   'P 1'
#
loop_
_entity.id
_entity.type
_entity.pdbx_description
1 polymer ?
#
loop_
_entity_poly.entity_id
_entity_poly.type
_entity_poly.pdbx_seq_one_letter_code
_entity_poly.pdbx_strand_id
1 'polypeptide(L)' 'YDRALLLSGHRIDGPAIIVEKTATTIVEPGWRAVVTAREHLILERVLPLPSRVAVGTHADPVMLEVFNNLFMSIAEQMG' A
#
# COMPACT_ATOMS: atom_id res chain seq x y z
N TYR A 1 -2.99 4.21 -14.40
CA TYR A 1 -4.12 5.14 -14.31
C TYR A 1 -3.59 6.54 -14.06
N ASP A 2 -4.13 7.54 -14.74
CA ASP A 2 -3.88 8.95 -14.40
C ASP A 2 -4.87 9.38 -13.32
N ARG A 3 -4.37 9.84 -12.17
CA ARG A 3 -5.19 10.26 -11.04
C ARG A 3 -6.15 11.38 -11.42
N ALA A 4 -5.80 12.29 -12.33
CA ALA A 4 -6.63 13.42 -12.72
C ALA A 4 -7.91 13.00 -13.48
N LEU A 5 -7.93 11.78 -14.03
CA LEU A 5 -9.07 11.24 -14.78
C LEU A 5 -9.98 10.35 -13.91
N LEU A 6 -9.64 10.12 -12.64
CA LEU A 6 -10.43 9.28 -11.75
C LEU A 6 -11.51 10.09 -11.04
N LEU A 7 -12.76 9.63 -11.16
CA LEU A 7 -13.91 10.26 -10.56
C LEU A 7 -14.26 9.62 -9.22
N SER A 8 -14.98 10.37 -8.39
CA SER A 8 -15.57 9.86 -7.15
C SER A 8 -16.34 8.57 -7.38
N GLY A 9 -16.09 7.56 -6.56
CA GLY A 9 -16.68 6.23 -6.67
C GLY A 9 -15.88 5.24 -7.52
N HIS A 10 -14.84 5.68 -8.24
CA HIS A 10 -13.96 4.75 -8.95
C HIS A 10 -13.29 3.77 -7.98
N ARG A 11 -13.28 2.50 -8.38
CA ARG A 11 -12.65 1.39 -7.66
C ARG A 11 -11.68 0.69 -8.59
N ILE A 12 -10.42 0.61 -8.19
CA ILE A 12 -9.34 0.03 -8.98
C ILE A 12 -8.73 -1.11 -8.18
N ASP A 13 -8.97 -2.33 -8.62
CA ASP A 13 -8.32 -3.51 -8.05
C ASP A 13 -6.87 -3.60 -8.52
N GLY A 14 -5.97 -3.96 -7.61
CA GLY A 14 -4.57 -4.25 -7.93
C GLY A 14 -4.41 -5.57 -8.70
N PRO A 15 -3.29 -5.78 -9.41
CA PRO A 15 -2.14 -4.88 -9.50
C PRO A 15 -2.40 -3.67 -10.40
N ALA A 16 -2.13 -2.46 -9.90
CA ALA A 16 -2.30 -1.23 -10.65
C ALA A 16 -1.30 -0.14 -10.23
N ILE A 17 -1.00 0.79 -11.13
CA ILE A 17 -0.23 1.99 -10.84
C ILE A 17 -1.13 3.21 -11.11
N ILE A 18 -1.22 4.11 -10.15
CA ILE A 18 -1.92 5.38 -10.24
C ILE A 18 -0.87 6.48 -10.16
N VAL A 19 -0.79 7.31 -11.20
CA VAL A 19 0.20 8.39 -11.30
C VAL A 19 -0.53 9.72 -11.12
N GLU A 20 0.06 10.62 -10.34
CA GLU A 20 -0.37 12.00 -10.18
C GLU A 20 0.83 12.95 -10.33
N LYS A 21 0.55 14.26 -10.33
CA LYS A 21 1.58 15.28 -10.57
C LYS A 21 2.77 15.19 -9.60
N THR A 22 2.52 14.76 -8.37
CA THR A 22 3.51 14.81 -7.26
C THR A 22 3.76 13.45 -6.61
N ALA A 23 3.10 12.39 -7.06
CA ALA A 23 3.22 11.07 -6.47
C ALA A 23 2.92 9.95 -7.47
N THR A 24 3.32 8.73 -7.13
CA THR A 24 2.94 7.51 -7.82
C THR A 24 2.51 6.49 -6.79
N THR A 25 1.26 6.05 -6.85
CA THR A 25 0.70 5.05 -5.94
C THR A 25 0.68 3.69 -6.64
N ILE A 26 1.28 2.70 -6.01
CA ILE A 26 1.21 1.29 -6.43
C ILE A 26 0.11 0.61 -5.62
N VAL A 27 -0.85 0.01 -6.32
CA VAL A 27 -1.90 -0.84 -5.73
C VAL A 27 -1.47 -2.28 -5.93
N GLU A 28 -1.03 -2.93 -4.86
CA GLU A 28 -0.56 -4.32 -4.90
C GLU A 28 -1.71 -5.32 -5.12
N PRO A 29 -1.42 -6.55 -5.56
CA PRO A 29 -2.41 -7.63 -5.60
C PRO A 29 -3.12 -7.82 -4.25
N GLY A 30 -4.44 -7.93 -4.28
CA GLY A 30 -5.27 -8.08 -3.08
C GLY A 30 -5.60 -6.79 -2.35
N TRP A 31 -5.19 -5.64 -2.91
CA TRP A 31 -5.64 -4.31 -2.51
C TRP A 31 -6.51 -3.67 -3.58
N ARG A 32 -7.32 -2.70 -3.16
CA ARG A 32 -8.18 -1.87 -3.99
C ARG A 32 -7.96 -0.42 -3.65
N ALA A 33 -7.80 0.42 -4.66
CA ALA A 33 -7.89 1.88 -4.51
C ALA A 33 -9.32 2.36 -4.75
N VAL A 34 -9.82 3.23 -3.86
CA VAL A 34 -11.16 3.81 -3.94
C VAL A 34 -11.05 5.33 -3.91
N VAL A 35 -11.63 5.99 -4.91
CA VAL A 35 -11.77 7.46 -4.91
C VAL A 35 -13.04 7.80 -4.13
N THR A 36 -12.87 8.47 -3.00
CA THR A 36 -14.00 8.92 -2.16
C THR A 36 -14.73 10.11 -2.80
N ALA A 37 -15.92 10.45 -2.27
CA ALA A 37 -16.65 11.66 -2.66
C ALA A 37 -15.90 12.98 -2.38
N ARG A 38 -14.87 12.94 -1.53
CA ARG A 38 -13.97 14.07 -1.25
C ARG A 38 -12.70 14.02 -2.10
N GLU A 39 -12.67 13.17 -3.12
CA GLU A 39 -11.52 12.94 -4.00
C GLU A 39 -10.26 12.44 -3.29
N HIS A 40 -10.39 11.91 -2.06
CA HIS A 40 -9.28 11.19 -1.45
C HIS A 40 -9.13 9.80 -2.08
N LEU A 41 -7.90 9.33 -2.19
CA LEU A 41 -7.59 7.95 -2.57
C LEU A 41 -7.40 7.12 -1.30
N ILE A 42 -8.27 6.13 -1.08
CA ILE A 42 -8.15 5.17 0.03
C ILE A 42 -7.70 3.82 -0.53
N LEU A 43 -6.74 3.19 0.13
CA LEU A 43 -6.34 1.81 -0.16
C LEU A 43 -7.01 0.88 0.85
N GLU A 44 -7.82 -0.05 0.34
CA GLU A 44 -8.52 -1.06 1.11
C GLU A 44 -7.98 -2.44 0.77
N ARG A 45 -7.72 -3.26 1.79
CA ARG A 45 -7.36 -4.66 1.58
C ARG A 45 -8.62 -5.46 1.26
N VAL A 46 -8.67 -6.07 0.08
CA VAL A 46 -9.82 -6.88 -0.38
C VAL A 46 -9.57 -8.38 -0.32
N LEU A 47 -8.30 -8.80 -0.23
CA LEU A 47 -7.93 -10.18 0.05
C LEU A 47 -7.37 -10.32 1.47
N PRO A 48 -7.90 -11.26 2.28
CA PRO A 48 -7.37 -11.52 3.61
C PRO A 48 -5.90 -11.97 3.52
N LEU A 49 -5.10 -11.58 4.52
CA LEU A 49 -3.74 -12.08 4.65
C LEU A 49 -3.80 -13.61 4.85
N PRO A 50 -2.86 -14.37 4.28
CA PRO A 50 -2.67 -15.76 4.65
C PRO A 50 -2.55 -15.85 6.17
N SER A 51 -3.24 -16.83 6.79
CA SER A 51 -3.13 -17.04 8.22
C SER A 51 -1.66 -17.24 8.57
N ARG A 52 -1.08 -16.32 9.35
CA ARG A 52 0.20 -16.54 10.00
C ARG A 52 -0.02 -17.68 11.00
N VAL A 53 0.28 -18.91 10.59
CA VAL A 53 0.63 -19.95 11.56
C VAL A 53 1.80 -19.34 12.35
N ALA A 54 1.63 -19.18 13.66
CA ALA A 54 2.70 -18.68 14.50
C ALA A 54 3.90 -19.60 14.33
N VAL A 55 4.89 -19.17 13.54
CA VAL A 55 6.18 -19.84 13.45
C VAL A 55 6.81 -19.64 14.82
N GLY A 56 6.76 -20.70 15.62
CA GLY A 56 7.15 -20.69 17.03
C GLY A 56 8.55 -20.10 17.23
N THR A 57 8.64 -19.10 18.10
CA THR A 57 9.77 -18.82 19.01
C THR A 57 11.21 -18.92 18.48
N HIS A 58 11.45 -18.67 17.19
CA HIS A 58 12.79 -18.44 16.63
C HIS A 58 12.70 -17.26 15.67
N ALA A 59 12.61 -16.05 16.24
CA ALA A 59 12.83 -14.84 15.47
C ALA A 59 14.32 -14.79 15.11
N ASP A 60 14.64 -15.08 13.86
CA ASP A 60 15.98 -14.93 13.28
C ASP A 60 16.37 -13.43 13.37
N PRO A 61 17.45 -13.05 14.08
CA PRO A 61 17.77 -11.65 14.40
C PRO A 61 17.89 -10.74 13.16
N VAL A 62 18.17 -11.31 11.99
CA VAL A 62 18.23 -10.60 10.71
C VAL A 62 16.85 -10.06 10.28
N MET A 63 15.76 -10.76 10.60
CA MET A 63 14.40 -10.34 10.23
C MET A 63 13.86 -9.19 11.10
N LEU A 64 14.45 -8.96 12.28
CA LEU A 64 14.13 -7.79 13.11
C LEU A 64 14.81 -6.51 12.59
N GLU A 65 16.00 -6.65 12.01
CA GLU A 65 16.77 -5.53 11.46
C GLU A 65 16.13 -4.95 10.18
N VAL A 66 15.51 -5.82 9.36
CA VAL A 66 14.72 -5.41 8.19
C VAL A 66 13.41 -4.72 8.60
N PHE A 67 12.77 -5.18 9.69
CA PHE A 67 11.55 -4.56 10.22
C PHE A 67 11.81 -3.14 10.76
N ASN A 68 13.00 -2.86 11.28
CA ASN A 68 13.38 -1.54 11.78
C ASN A 68 13.70 -0.56 10.63
N ASN A 69 14.28 -1.05 9.53
CA ASN A 69 14.61 -0.22 8.37
C ASN A 69 13.40 0.14 7.48
N LEU A 70 12.32 -0.66 7.48
CA LEU A 70 11.09 -0.34 6.73
C LEU A 70 10.27 0.81 7.33
N PHE A 71 10.52 1.23 8.57
CA PHE A 71 9.89 2.43 9.16
C PHE A 71 10.70 3.72 8.93
N MET A 72 12.01 3.65 8.66
CA MET A 72 12.82 4.84 8.34
C MET A 72 12.65 5.34 6.89
N SER A 73 12.26 4.48 5.95
CA SER A 73 12.02 4.90 4.55
C SER A 73 10.80 5.83 4.35
N ILE A 74 9.93 6.01 5.35
CA ILE A 74 8.84 7.00 5.30
C ILE A 74 9.27 8.36 5.90
N ALA A 75 10.40 8.44 6.60
CA ALA A 75 10.91 9.68 7.18
C ALA A 75 12.07 10.32 6.37
N GLU A 76 12.83 9.55 5.56
CA GLU A 76 14.03 10.07 4.88
C GLU A 76 13.81 10.59 3.45
N GLN A 77 12.65 10.37 2.82
CA GLN A 77 12.35 10.89 1.47
C GLN A 77 11.38 12.08 1.46
N MET A 78 11.35 12.84 2.55
CA MET A 78 10.90 14.24 2.56
C MET A 78 12.00 15.11 3.19
N GLY A 79 13.13 15.18 2.49
CA GLY A 79 14.07 16.29 2.52
C GLY A 79 14.05 17.00 1.18
#